data_AF-A0A5D0P098-F1
#
_entry.id   AF-A0A5D0P098-F1
#
_cell.length_a   1.000
_cell.length_b   1.000
_cell.length_c   1.000
_cell.angle_alpha   90.00
_cell.angle_beta   90.00
_cell.angle_gamma   90.00
#
_symmetry.space_group_name_H-M   'P 1'
#
loop_
_entity.id
_entity.type
_entity.pdbx_description
1 polymer ?
#
loop_
_entity_poly.entity_id
_entity_poly.type
_entity_poly.pdbx_seq_one_letter_code
_entity_poly.pdbx_strand_id
1 'polypeptide(L)'
;MISSPVSLAMCRRCGQPILSGDSEGVWVRADPTPIDPRQELDAILAGLATYDLHPHGLPRRPYLWRRNSFRIRGERKWQVLQQHRCPPGRHIVPPPSQPTELYIPFAYSTPGDIPPF
;
A
#
# COMPACT_ATOMS: atom_id res chain seq x y z
N MET A 1 -8.49 -0.05 -11.91
CA MET A 1 -7.91 1.30 -12.07
C MET A 1 -6.70 1.39 -11.16
N ILE A 2 -5.55 1.88 -11.64
CA ILE A 2 -4.33 2.05 -10.83
C ILE A 2 -4.26 3.53 -10.49
N SER A 3 -4.41 3.88 -9.22
CA SER A 3 -4.60 5.29 -8.86
C SER A 3 -3.34 5.98 -8.34
N SER A 4 -2.35 5.24 -7.81
CA SER A 4 -1.19 5.87 -7.16
C SER A 4 0.14 5.14 -7.41
N PRO A 5 1.21 5.89 -7.69
CA PRO A 5 2.56 5.33 -7.77
C PRO A 5 3.01 4.84 -6.39
N VAL A 6 3.95 3.91 -6.41
CA VAL A 6 4.46 3.25 -5.22
C VAL A 6 5.57 4.10 -4.61
N SER A 7 5.56 4.22 -3.28
CA SER A 7 6.59 4.90 -2.51
C SER A 7 7.32 3.92 -1.60
N LEU A 8 8.63 4.16 -1.40
CA LEU A 8 9.41 3.45 -0.39
C LEU A 8 9.13 4.08 0.98
N ALA A 9 8.72 3.25 1.92
CA ALA A 9 8.40 3.65 3.29
C ALA A 9 8.94 2.62 4.29
N MET A 10 8.97 2.98 5.57
CA MET A 10 9.28 2.05 6.64
C MET A 10 8.00 1.47 7.22
N CYS A 11 7.94 0.16 7.38
CA CYS A 11 6.81 -0.50 8.02
C CYS A 11 6.76 -0.09 9.48
N ARG A 12 5.69 0.62 9.89
CA ARG A 12 5.51 1.07 11.27
C ARG A 12 5.39 -0.08 12.29
N ARG A 13 5.13 -1.31 11.83
CA ARG A 13 5.01 -2.48 12.71
C ARG A 13 6.37 -3.12 12.98
N CYS A 14 7.10 -3.51 11.93
CA CYS A 14 8.34 -4.27 12.06
C CYS A 14 9.63 -3.48 11.77
N GLY A 15 9.52 -2.24 11.29
CA GLY A 15 10.66 -1.39 10.94
C GLY A 15 11.40 -1.81 9.67
N GLN A 16 10.86 -2.72 8.87
CA GLN A 16 11.46 -3.12 7.59
C GLN A 16 11.06 -2.16 6.47
N PRO A 17 11.92 -1.95 5.45
CA PRO A 17 11.56 -1.18 4.27
C PRO A 17 10.44 -1.90 3.51
N ILE A 18 9.44 -1.14 3.06
CA ILE A 18 8.29 -1.62 2.30
C ILE A 18 8.02 -0.69 1.12
N LEU A 19 7.47 -1.27 0.07
CA LEU A 19 6.85 -0.55 -1.01
C LEU A 19 5.35 -0.45 -0.75
N SER A 20 4.83 0.77 -0.65
CA SER A 20 3.41 1.02 -0.40
C SER A 20 2.77 1.81 -1.53
N GLY A 21 1.55 1.44 -1.89
CA GLY A 21 0.78 2.13 -2.92
C GLY A 21 -0.59 1.50 -3.13
N ASP A 22 -1.31 2.00 -4.13
CA ASP A 22 -2.59 1.45 -4.54
C ASP A 22 -2.40 0.39 -5.64
N SER A 23 -3.07 -0.74 -5.47
CA SER A 23 -3.20 -1.77 -6.50
C SER A 23 -4.66 -2.15 -6.64
N GLU A 24 -5.24 -1.87 -7.80
CA GLU A 24 -6.64 -2.21 -8.12
C GLU A 24 -7.66 -1.61 -7.13
N GLY A 25 -7.37 -0.43 -6.54
CA GLY A 25 -8.22 0.21 -5.53
C GLY A 25 -8.02 -0.29 -4.10
N VAL A 26 -7.02 -1.15 -3.87
CA VAL A 26 -6.65 -1.67 -2.56
C VAL A 26 -5.28 -1.14 -2.18
N TRP A 27 -5.18 -0.60 -0.96
CA TRP A 27 -3.89 -0.20 -0.40
C TRP A 27 -3.05 -1.44 -0.08
N VAL A 28 -1.90 -1.57 -0.74
CA VAL A 28 -1.02 -2.74 -0.63
C VAL A 28 0.35 -2.37 -0.06
N ARG A 29 1.00 -3.38 0.51
CA ARG A 29 2.38 -3.31 1.00
C ARG A 29 3.14 -4.51 0.44
N ALA A 30 4.26 -4.26 -0.21
CA ALA A 30 5.12 -5.28 -0.78
C ALA A 30 6.54 -5.16 -0.21
N ASP A 31 7.26 -6.27 -0.15
CA ASP A 31 8.69 -6.25 0.15
C ASP A 31 9.45 -5.68 -1.06
N PRO A 32 10.46 -4.83 -0.85
CA PRO A 32 11.24 -4.23 -1.95
C PRO A 32 12.15 -5.24 -2.65
N THR A 33 12.35 -6.42 -2.06
CA THR A 33 13.22 -7.47 -2.58
C THR A 33 12.51 -8.27 -3.68
N PRO A 34 13.06 -8.32 -4.90
CA PRO A 34 12.55 -9.19 -5.96
C PRO A 34 12.64 -10.65 -5.55
N ILE A 35 11.58 -11.39 -5.86
CA ILE A 35 11.53 -12.83 -5.66
C ILE A 35 11.79 -13.57 -6.97
N ASP A 36 12.18 -14.84 -6.91
CA ASP A 36 12.29 -15.76 -8.05
C ASP A 36 10.98 -16.58 -8.23
N PRO A 37 10.85 -17.44 -9.27
CA PRO A 37 9.65 -18.26 -9.45
C PRO A 37 9.36 -19.26 -8.33
N ARG A 38 10.40 -19.80 -7.67
CA ARG A 38 10.23 -20.74 -6.57
C ARG A 38 9.70 -20.03 -5.33
N GLN A 39 10.27 -18.88 -5.00
CA GLN A 39 9.82 -18.02 -3.91
C GLN A 39 8.41 -17.47 -4.16
N GLU A 40 8.05 -17.21 -5.42
CA GLU A 40 6.69 -16.83 -5.80
C GLU A 40 5.68 -17.96 -5.50
N LEU A 41 6.03 -19.21 -5.80
CA LEU A 41 5.22 -20.37 -5.44
C LEU A 41 5.07 -20.49 -3.92
N ASP A 42 6.18 -20.36 -3.18
CA ASP A 42 6.19 -20.41 -1.71
C ASP A 42 5.29 -19.31 -1.11
N ALA A 43 5.32 -18.09 -1.67
CA ALA A 43 4.46 -17.00 -1.27
C ALA A 43 2.97 -17.31 -1.51
N ILE A 44 2.63 -17.85 -2.68
CA ILE A 44 1.24 -18.24 -3.01
C ILE A 44 0.74 -19.35 -2.06
N LEU A 45 1.56 -20.37 -1.79
CA LEU A 45 1.24 -21.43 -0.84
C LEU A 45 1.07 -20.91 0.59
N ALA A 46 1.82 -19.87 0.96
CA ALA A 46 1.67 -19.17 2.23
C ALA A 46 0.45 -18.22 2.29
N GLY A 47 -0.36 -18.15 1.23
CA GLY A 47 -1.53 -17.27 1.12
C GLY A 47 -1.19 -15.80 0.92
N LEU A 48 0.03 -15.49 0.46
CA LEU A 48 0.47 -14.13 0.18
C LEU A 48 0.21 -13.76 -1.28
N ALA A 49 -0.21 -12.51 -1.51
CA ALA A 49 -0.28 -11.97 -2.86
C ALA A 49 1.13 -11.67 -3.41
N THR A 50 1.25 -11.70 -4.73
CA THR A 50 2.47 -11.31 -5.45
C THR A 50 2.12 -10.21 -6.45
N TYR A 51 3.09 -9.34 -6.73
CA TYR A 51 2.90 -8.12 -7.50
C TYR A 51 4.02 -7.94 -8.52
N ASP A 52 3.69 -7.54 -9.74
CA ASP A 52 4.67 -7.01 -10.70
C ASP A 52 5.00 -5.57 -10.32
N LEU A 53 6.29 -5.24 -10.24
CA LEU A 53 6.77 -3.86 -10.16
C LEU A 53 6.80 -3.28 -11.58
N HIS A 54 5.68 -2.70 -11.99
CA HIS A 54 5.46 -2.20 -13.34
C HIS A 54 5.78 -0.71 -13.44
N PRO A 55 6.78 -0.29 -14.23
CA PRO A 55 6.99 1.12 -14.52
C PRO A 55 5.95 1.61 -15.54
N HIS A 56 5.15 2.62 -15.17
CA HIS A 56 4.08 3.16 -16.03
C HIS A 56 4.08 4.70 -16.05
N GLY A 57 3.55 5.28 -17.12
CA GLY A 57 3.40 6.73 -17.29
C GLY A 57 4.64 7.48 -17.77
N LEU A 58 4.48 8.80 -17.94
CA LEU A 58 5.51 9.78 -18.28
C LEU A 58 5.45 10.93 -17.26
N PRO A 59 6.47 11.17 -16.42
CA PRO A 59 7.67 10.33 -16.25
C PRO A 59 7.32 8.93 -15.73
N ARG A 60 8.17 7.94 -16.04
CA ARG A 60 7.96 6.55 -15.59
C ARG A 60 7.99 6.49 -14.06
N ARG A 61 6.89 6.02 -13.46
CA ARG A 61 6.77 5.78 -12.02
C ARG A 61 6.50 4.30 -11.75
N PRO A 62 6.97 3.74 -10.63
CA PRO A 62 6.70 2.35 -10.29
C PRO A 62 5.27 2.17 -9.78
N TYR A 63 4.61 1.09 -10.21
CA TYR A 63 3.29 0.67 -9.75
C TYR A 63 3.32 -0.81 -9.38
N LEU A 64 2.51 -1.20 -8.39
CA LEU A 64 2.33 -2.60 -8.02
C LEU A 64 1.11 -3.14 -8.74
N TRP A 65 1.30 -4.12 -9.61
CA TRP A 65 0.21 -4.77 -10.33
C TRP A 65 0.06 -6.20 -9.80
N ARG A 66 -1.10 -6.53 -9.24
CA ARG A 66 -1.33 -7.86 -8.69
C ARG A 66 -1.15 -8.93 -9.77
N ARG A 67 -0.36 -9.96 -9.45
CA ARG A 67 -0.19 -11.13 -10.31
C ARG A 67 -1.33 -12.11 -10.06
N ASN A 68 -2.34 -12.02 -10.91
CA ASN A 68 -3.42 -12.99 -10.97
C ASN A 68 -3.02 -14.23 -11.80
N SER A 69 -3.91 -15.22 -11.86
CA SER A 69 -3.67 -16.48 -12.58
C SER A 69 -3.26 -16.28 -14.04
N PHE A 70 -3.78 -15.25 -14.72
CA PHE A 70 -3.42 -14.92 -16.10
C PHE A 70 -1.95 -14.45 -16.20
N ARG A 71 -1.52 -13.55 -15.32
CA ARG A 71 -0.14 -13.03 -15.30
C ARG A 71 0.88 -14.04 -14.81
N ILE A 72 0.48 -14.93 -13.91
CA ILE A 72 1.33 -16.02 -13.43
C ILE A 72 1.62 -17.01 -14.57
N ARG A 73 0.64 -17.31 -15.43
CA ARG A 73 0.82 -18.16 -16.61
C ARG A 73 1.59 -17.48 -17.75
N GLY A 74 1.60 -16.15 -17.78
CA GLY A 74 2.29 -15.37 -18.79
C GLY A 74 3.79 -15.26 -18.55
N GLU A 75 4.49 -14.62 -19.48
CA GLU A 75 5.91 -14.33 -19.38
C GLU A 75 6.20 -13.34 -18.23
N ARG A 76 7.24 -13.62 -17.44
CA ARG A 76 7.71 -12.76 -16.36
C ARG A 76 8.54 -11.59 -16.92
N LYS A 77 7.84 -10.52 -17.32
CA LYS A 77 8.46 -9.32 -17.91
C LYS A 77 9.05 -8.34 -16.89
N TRP A 78 8.56 -8.37 -15.65
CA TRP A 78 8.90 -7.40 -14.61
C TRP A 78 9.41 -8.09 -13.36
N GLN A 79 10.08 -7.32 -12.49
CA GLN A 79 10.42 -7.81 -11.16
C GLN A 79 9.13 -8.12 -10.39
N VAL A 80 9.09 -9.30 -9.77
CA VAL A 80 7.97 -9.72 -8.95
C VAL A 80 8.35 -9.52 -7.50
N LEU A 81 7.42 -8.96 -6.74
CA LEU A 81 7.54 -8.69 -5.33
C LEU A 81 6.47 -9.48 -4.58
N GLN A 82 6.81 -9.95 -3.38
CA GLN A 82 5.84 -10.56 -2.49
C GLN A 82 5.14 -9.52 -1.62
N GLN A 83 3.93 -9.83 -1.19
CA GLN A 83 3.22 -9.07 -0.17
C GLN A 83 4.03 -9.03 1.12
N HIS A 84 4.20 -7.82 1.67
CA HIS A 84 4.88 -7.65 2.95
C HIS A 84 4.08 -8.31 4.07
N ARG A 85 4.71 -9.29 4.74
CA ARG A 85 4.18 -9.92 5.95
C ARG A 85 5.09 -9.59 7.12
N CYS A 86 4.58 -8.85 8.10
CA CYS A 86 5.34 -8.59 9.31
C CYS A 86 5.56 -9.90 10.09
N PRO A 87 6.78 -10.12 10.64
CA PRO A 87 7.00 -11.24 11.54
C PRO A 87 6.10 -11.11 12.79
N PRO A 88 5.63 -12.23 13.36
CA PRO A 88 4.89 -12.19 14.61
C PRO A 88 5.78 -11.63 15.74
N GLY A 89 5.18 -10.87 16.67
CA GLY A 89 5.85 -10.43 17.91
C GLY A 89 6.31 -8.96 17.92
N ARG A 90 7.37 -8.59 17.19
CA ARG A 90 7.95 -7.23 17.30
C ARG A 90 7.02 -6.18 16.70
N HIS A 91 6.35 -5.43 17.58
CA HIS A 91 5.65 -4.20 17.27
C HIS A 91 6.53 -3.04 17.72
N ILE A 92 6.96 -2.19 16.79
CA ILE A 92 7.49 -0.87 17.16
C ILE A 92 6.29 -0.10 17.73
N VAL A 93 6.34 0.22 19.02
CA VAL A 93 5.37 1.12 19.63
C VAL A 93 5.59 2.49 18.99
N PRO A 94 4.63 3.05 18.25
CA PRO A 94 4.79 4.40 17.73
C PRO A 94 5.03 5.33 18.93
N PRO A 95 5.88 6.36 18.80
CA PRO A 95 5.98 7.37 19.86
C PRO A 95 4.56 7.89 20.14
N PRO A 96 4.20 8.14 21.41
CA PRO A 96 2.86 8.60 21.75
C PRO A 96 2.54 9.83 20.90
N SER A 97 1.57 9.70 20.00
CA SER A 97 1.02 10.85 19.30
C SER A 97 0.42 11.74 20.36
N GLN A 98 0.99 12.93 20.58
CA GLN A 98 0.30 13.94 21.36
C GLN A 98 -1.10 14.10 20.76
N PRO A 99 -2.18 14.07 21.56
CA PRO A 99 -3.51 14.30 21.04
C PRO A 99 -3.49 15.65 20.35
N THR A 100 -3.58 15.64 19.02
CA THR A 100 -3.88 16.85 18.27
C THR A 100 -5.33 17.15 18.62
N GLU A 101 -5.56 18.10 19.52
CA GLU A 101 -6.90 18.68 19.67
C GLU A 101 -7.31 19.19 18.28
N LEU A 102 -8.25 18.48 17.68
CA LEU A 102 -8.89 18.93 16.46
C LEU A 102 -9.75 20.13 16.87
N TYR A 103 -9.20 21.33 16.71
CA TYR A 103 -9.99 22.55 16.77
C TYR A 103 -10.94 22.54 15.58
N ILE A 104 -12.19 22.16 15.83
CA ILE A 104 -13.30 22.35 14.90
C ILE A 104 -13.82 23.76 15.18
N PRO A 105 -13.57 24.76 14.32
CA PRO A 105 -14.20 26.06 14.50
C PRO A 105 -15.71 25.85 14.44
N PHE A 106 -16.42 26.23 15.50
CA PHE A 106 -17.86 26.44 15.39
C PHE A 106 -18.06 27.56 14.36
N ALA A 107 -18.66 27.22 13.23
CA ALA A 107 -19.22 28.23 12.36
C ALA A 107 -20.32 28.93 13.16
N TYR A 108 -20.12 30.21 13.50
CA TYR A 108 -21.19 31.03 14.04
C TYR A 108 -22.31 31.03 13.01
N SER A 109 -23.53 30.68 13.43
CA SER A 109 -24.72 30.88 12.61
C SER A 109 -24.75 32.34 12.18
N THR A 110 -24.58 32.59 10.89
CA THR A 110 -24.84 33.91 10.33
C THR A 110 -26.32 34.24 10.58
N PRO A 111 -26.66 35.43 11.12
CA PRO A 111 -28.05 35.82 11.34
C PRO A 111 -28.71 36.02 9.96
N GLY A 112 -29.28 34.95 9.43
CA GLY A 112 -29.86 34.89 8.09
C GLY A 112 -30.56 33.56 7.78
N ASP A 113 -30.13 32.46 8.42
CA ASP A 113 -30.71 31.12 8.24
C ASP A 113 -31.78 30.77 9.29
N ILE A 114 -32.72 31.70 9.55
CA ILE A 114 -33.95 31.36 10.28
C ILE A 114 -35.03 31.10 9.21
N PRO A 115 -35.49 29.84 9.03
CA PRO A 115 -36.56 29.56 8.08
C PRO A 115 -37.86 30.26 8.55
N PRO A 116 -38.66 30.83 7.63
CA PRO A 116 -39.97 31.37 8.00
C PRO A 116 -40.89 30.22 8.46
N PHE A 117 -41.63 30.47 9.55
CA PHE A 117 -42.64 29.58 10.13
C PHE A 117 -43.68 29.09 9.10
#